data_AF-A0A929NY92-F1
#
_entry.id   AF-A0A929NY92-F1
#
_cell.length_a   1.000
_cell.length_b   1.000
_cell.length_c   1.000
_cell.angle_alpha   90.00
_cell.angle_beta   90.00
_cell.angle_gamma   90.00
#
_symmetry.space_group_name_H-M   'P 1'
#
loop_
_entity.id
_entity.type
_entity.pdbx_description
1 polymer ?
#
loop_
_entity_poly.entity_id
_entity_poly.type
_entity_poly.pdbx_seq_one_letter_code
_entity_poly.pdbx_strand_id
1 'polypeptide(L)' 'MKCPECDSKNIKKNGHIHNGKQRYACSNCGGQPLAVQE' A
#
# COMPACT_ATOMS: atom_id res chain seq x y z
N MET A 1 8.95 3.28 -2.10
CA MET A 1 7.55 3.06 -2.51
C MET A 1 6.85 4.41 -2.60
N LYS A 2 6.35 4.76 -3.79
CA LYS A 2 5.47 5.91 -4.01
C LYS A 2 4.11 5.40 -4.44
N CYS A 3 3.05 6.08 -4.06
CA CYS A 3 1.71 5.73 -4.52
C CYS A 3 1.60 6.02 -6.04
N PRO A 4 1.16 5.06 -6.87
CA PRO A 4 1.01 5.30 -8.31
C PRO A 4 -0.17 6.23 -8.63
N GLU A 5 -1.12 6.41 -7.70
CA GLU A 5 -2.28 7.27 -7.92
C GLU A 5 -2.01 8.74 -7.57
N CYS A 6 -1.29 9.01 -6.47
CA CYS A 6 -1.05 10.37 -5.96
C CYS A 6 0.43 10.79 -5.88
N ASP A 7 1.37 9.99 -6.39
CA ASP A 7 2.85 10.11 -6.21
C ASP A 7 3.33 10.26 -4.75
N SER A 8 2.41 10.15 -3.79
CA SER A 8 2.70 10.41 -2.39
C SER A 8 3.65 9.35 -1.84
N LYS A 9 4.64 9.81 -1.07
CA LYS A 9 5.55 8.93 -0.33
C LYS A 9 4.93 8.40 0.97
N ASN A 10 3.72 8.85 1.32
CA ASN A 10 3.01 8.43 2.53
C ASN A 10 2.34 7.07 2.33
N ILE A 11 3.13 6.02 2.50
CA ILE A 11 2.71 4.62 2.42
C ILE A 11 2.74 3.99 3.81
N LYS A 12 1.60 3.47 4.28
CA LYS A 12 1.47 2.75 5.54
C LYS A 12 1.30 1.25 5.33
N LYS A 13 1.72 0.46 6.31
CA LYS A 13 1.44 -0.99 6.37
C LYS A 13 -0.05 -1.19 6.67
N ASN A 14 -0.72 -2.08 5.94
CA ASN A 14 -2.17 -2.31 6.04
C ASN A 14 -2.48 -3.81 6.20
N GLY A 15 -1.91 -4.43 7.24
CA GLY A 15 -2.07 -5.85 7.52
C GLY A 15 -1.32 -6.75 6.52
N HIS A 16 -1.76 -8.01 6.43
CA HIS A 16 -1.17 -9.03 5.55
C HIS A 16 -2.26 -9.57 4.61
N ILE A 17 -1.87 -10.05 3.42
CA ILE A 17 -2.75 -10.90 2.61
C ILE A 17 -2.77 -12.32 3.21
N HIS A 18 -3.73 -13.14 2.79
CA HIS A 18 -3.86 -14.55 3.22
C HIS A 18 -2.56 -15.36 3.04
N ASN A 19 -1.71 -14.98 2.09
CA ASN A 19 -0.40 -15.60 1.84
C ASN A 19 0.73 -15.05 2.73
N GLY A 20 0.40 -14.32 3.81
CA GLY A 20 1.37 -13.73 4.75
C GLY A 20 2.13 -12.52 4.23
N LYS A 21 2.05 -12.18 2.94
CA LYS A 21 2.74 -11.01 2.38
C LYS A 21 2.20 -9.70 2.97
N GLN A 22 3.11 -8.81 3.35
CA GLN A 22 2.77 -7.50 3.91
C GLN A 22 1.99 -6.67 2.90
N ARG A 23 0.79 -6.20 3.26
CA ARG A 23 0.03 -5.20 2.49
C ARG A 23 0.49 -3.81 2.85
N TYR A 24 0.49 -2.94 1.85
CA TYR A 24 0.73 -1.51 2.01
C TYR A 24 -0.47 -0.74 1.47
N ALA A 25 -0.72 0.46 1.98
CA ALA A 25 -1.78 1.36 1.51
C ALA A 25 -1.26 2.80 1.53
N CYS A 26 -1.74 3.63 0.62
CA CYS A 26 -1.42 5.05 0.66
C CYS A 26 -2.31 5.75 1.68
N SER A 27 -1.70 6.53 2.58
CA SER A 27 -2.44 7.33 3.57
C SER A 27 -3.20 8.50 2.96
N ASN A 28 -2.78 8.96 1.77
CA ASN A 28 -3.38 10.10 1.08
C ASN A 28 -4.54 9.67 0.17
N CYS A 29 -4.36 8.57 -0.57
CA CYS A 29 -5.36 8.04 -1.49
C CYS A 29 -6.45 7.16 -0.80
N GLY A 30 -6.24 6.76 0.46
CA GLY A 30 -7.34 6.44 1.39
C GLY A 30 -8.21 5.18 1.16
N GLY A 31 -8.01 4.38 0.10
CA GLY A 31 -8.99 3.30 -0.18
C GLY A 31 -8.43 1.94 -0.61
N GLN A 32 -7.31 1.89 -1.33
CA GLN A 32 -6.90 0.65 -1.99
C GLN A 32 -5.52 0.17 -1.50
N PRO A 33 -5.36 -1.14 -1.25
CA PRO A 33 -4.05 -1.70 -0.98
C PRO A 33 -3.16 -1.48 -2.20
N LEU A 34 -2.00 -0.86 -2.00
CA LEU A 34 -0.97 -0.78 -3.01
C LEU A 34 -0.56 -2.21 -3.36
N ALA A 35 -0.54 -2.51 -4.66
CA ALA A 35 -0.10 -3.79 -5.17
C ALA A 35 1.27 -4.11 -4.56
N VAL A 36 1.27 -5.14 -3.71
CA VAL A 36 2.45 -5.60 -2.99
C VAL A 36 3.39 -6.19 -4.01
N GLN A 37 4.37 -5.42 -4.48
CA GLN A 37 5.48 -5.99 -5.23
C GLN A 37 6.29 -6.88 -4.27
N GLU A 38 6.72 -8.02 -4.82
CA GLU A 38 7.44 -9.12 -4.17
C GLU A 38 8.79 -8.73 -3.57
#